data_AF-A0A9X2G3A5-F1
#
_entry.id   AF-A0A9X2G3A5-F1
#
_cell.length_a   1.000
_cell.length_b   1.000
_cell.length_c   1.000
_cell.angle_alpha   90.00
_cell.angle_beta   90.00
_cell.angle_gamma   90.00
#
_symmetry.space_group_name_H-M   'P 1'
#
loop_
_entity.id
_entity.type
_entity.pdbx_description
1 polymer ?
#
loop_
_entity_poly.entity_id
_entity_poly.type
_entity_poly.pdbx_seq_one_letter_code
_entity_poly.pdbx_strand_id
1 'polypeptide(L)'
;MKQPLRRLSQGAKRRVRQRLIESLKGGPRTQRTNREFTALVRDLAVFAADLSASATTRHELVVQTVVAFQARVTVAEARAGAALDMSLDRRAWHTDAPVVESLTDVARQLVGLDDQLALRAASCVLEARPGDERARAVQRDVAGSTRPTAGEEPWRVTARKRSQDTRIASALRDLAAGSADELSTNAAAELAAAYHGDAAASKPYLAVLRGTVAHSVAVGSPVAVLRGVLDATVAEMGAGVWERGTRWAGEPPAVSTANLSGLREYFAGKRICLVGNATGSLGEHGAEIDGYDVVIRCGSFALDAARTGTRTDVHATSLQDDGGWDVPVDVRLAFSGAPAAEWVGSLVKRLRPEAQRWVGDESVRWPRSTVMPHALRAALPEPTTHLTMTVLLDYLDVSTTIDLFGLDLRPDAEAPSPTAERDWILSRAVSTGPGKISLR
;
A
#
# COMPACT_ATOMS: atom_id res chain seq x y z
N MET A 1 4.16 -21.62 62.26
CA MET A 1 4.53 -20.40 61.48
C MET A 1 3.48 -19.27 61.50
N LYS A 2 2.58 -19.13 62.49
CA LYS A 2 1.53 -18.06 62.52
C LYS A 2 1.84 -16.84 63.41
N GLN A 3 3.07 -16.69 63.92
CA GLN A 3 3.37 -15.74 65.01
C GLN A 3 4.27 -14.49 64.76
N PRO A 4 4.81 -14.14 63.56
CA PRO A 4 5.58 -12.89 63.44
C PRO A 4 4.74 -11.62 63.14
N LEU A 5 3.54 -11.74 62.56
CA LEU A 5 2.82 -10.56 62.02
C LEU A 5 2.00 -9.76 63.06
N ARG A 6 1.87 -10.24 64.30
CA ARG A 6 1.06 -9.56 65.32
C ARG A 6 1.70 -8.30 65.92
N ARG A 7 3.03 -8.08 65.75
CA ARG A 7 3.77 -6.93 66.31
C ARG A 7 4.13 -5.82 65.31
N LEU A 8 3.58 -5.82 64.10
CA LEU A 8 3.77 -4.69 63.17
C LEU A 8 2.83 -3.54 63.54
N SER A 9 3.38 -2.32 63.65
CA SER A 9 2.58 -1.10 63.76
C SER A 9 1.59 -0.99 62.59
N GLN A 10 0.45 -0.31 62.78
CA GLN A 10 -0.53 -0.17 61.69
C GLN A 10 0.07 0.42 60.41
N GLY A 11 1.04 1.34 60.54
CA GLY A 11 1.80 1.88 59.40
C GLY A 11 2.62 0.81 58.66
N ALA A 12 3.25 -0.12 59.37
CA ALA A 12 3.98 -1.22 58.74
C ALA A 12 3.04 -2.22 58.05
N LYS A 13 1.87 -2.53 58.63
CA LYS A 13 0.84 -3.36 57.99
C LYS A 13 0.31 -2.71 56.70
N ARG A 14 0.06 -1.40 56.71
CA ARG A 14 -0.37 -0.64 55.53
C ARG A 14 0.68 -0.67 54.42
N ARG A 15 1.97 -0.50 54.75
CA ARG A 15 3.08 -0.60 53.78
C ARG A 15 3.23 -2.01 53.18
N VAL A 16 3.12 -3.06 53.99
CA VAL A 16 3.18 -4.45 53.50
C VAL A 16 1.99 -4.76 52.59
N ARG A 17 0.77 -4.37 52.98
CA ARG A 17 -0.44 -4.53 52.15
C ARG A 17 -0.32 -3.76 50.83
N GLN A 18 0.18 -2.52 50.87
CA GLN A 18 0.40 -1.69 49.68
C GLN A 18 1.41 -2.36 48.73
N ARG A 19 2.56 -2.83 49.25
CA ARG A 19 3.55 -3.57 48.44
C ARG A 19 2.99 -4.86 47.85
N LEU A 20 2.15 -5.58 48.59
CA LEU A 20 1.49 -6.80 48.07
C LEU A 20 0.53 -6.46 46.93
N ILE A 21 -0.27 -5.40 47.07
CA ILE A 21 -1.18 -4.91 46.02
C ILE A 21 -0.37 -4.47 44.79
N GLU A 22 0.72 -3.72 44.99
CA GLU A 22 1.61 -3.28 43.91
C GLU A 22 2.31 -4.46 43.21
N SER A 23 2.67 -5.52 43.95
CA SER A 23 3.22 -6.74 43.34
C SER A 23 2.18 -7.52 42.52
N LEU A 24 0.89 -7.38 42.83
CA LEU A 24 -0.20 -8.09 42.15
C LEU A 24 -0.79 -7.32 40.98
N LYS A 25 -0.75 -5.98 40.98
CA LYS A 25 -1.43 -5.11 40.02
C LYS A 25 -0.52 -4.04 39.38
N GLY A 26 0.78 -4.08 39.66
CA GLY A 26 1.67 -2.95 39.36
C GLY A 26 1.43 -1.74 40.26
N GLY A 27 2.41 -0.84 40.28
CA GLY A 27 2.24 0.48 40.86
C GLY A 27 1.36 1.39 39.98
N PRO A 28 0.76 2.46 40.53
CA PRO A 28 -0.04 3.42 39.75
C PRO A 28 0.70 3.99 38.54
N ARG A 29 2.02 4.19 38.66
CA ARG A 29 2.88 4.62 37.56
C ARG A 29 2.87 3.60 36.41
N THR A 30 3.09 2.31 36.70
CA THR A 30 3.10 1.25 35.70
C THR A 30 1.77 1.15 34.96
N GLN A 31 0.66 1.22 35.69
CA GLN A 31 -0.69 1.21 35.10
C GLN A 31 -0.90 2.38 34.15
N ARG A 32 -0.48 3.59 34.56
CA ARG A 32 -0.57 4.78 33.70
C ARG A 32 0.27 4.62 32.44
N THR A 33 1.54 4.23 32.56
CA THR A 33 2.45 4.09 31.42
C THR A 33 2.01 3.00 30.45
N ASN A 34 1.47 1.88 30.95
CA ASN A 34 0.97 0.79 30.12
C ASN A 34 -0.30 1.21 29.35
N ARG A 35 -1.20 1.97 29.96
CA ARG A 35 -2.40 2.52 29.29
C ARG A 35 -2.02 3.51 28.19
N GLU A 36 -1.12 4.45 28.49
CA GLU A 36 -0.63 5.43 27.52
C GLU A 36 0.09 4.74 26.35
N PHE A 37 0.92 3.73 26.64
CA PHE A 37 1.57 2.91 25.61
C PHE A 37 0.56 2.12 24.75
N THR A 38 -0.44 1.50 25.36
CA THR A 38 -1.47 0.74 24.62
C THR A 38 -2.27 1.64 23.68
N ALA A 39 -2.64 2.84 24.13
CA ALA A 39 -3.31 3.83 23.29
C ALA A 39 -2.40 4.27 22.13
N LEU A 40 -1.12 4.53 22.41
CA LEU A 40 -0.15 4.89 21.39
C LEU A 40 0.04 3.80 20.33
N VAL A 41 0.15 2.52 20.72
CA VAL A 41 0.28 1.39 19.78
C VAL A 41 -0.92 1.33 18.82
N ARG A 42 -2.13 1.57 19.34
CA ARG A 42 -3.35 1.64 18.53
C ARG A 42 -3.32 2.81 17.54
N ASP A 43 -2.96 3.99 18.02
CA ASP A 43 -2.90 5.20 17.18
C ASP A 43 -1.85 5.05 16.07
N LEU A 44 -0.69 4.45 16.39
CA LEU A 44 0.34 4.08 15.41
C LEU A 44 -0.18 3.09 14.37
N ALA A 45 -0.97 2.09 14.78
CA ALA A 45 -1.57 1.12 13.87
C ALA A 45 -2.50 1.79 12.85
N VAL A 46 -3.38 2.69 13.34
CA VAL A 46 -4.29 3.46 12.50
C VAL A 46 -3.51 4.37 11.55
N PHE A 47 -2.49 5.06 12.06
CA PHE A 47 -1.64 5.93 11.25
C PHE A 47 -0.91 5.16 10.14
N ALA A 48 -0.34 3.99 10.46
CA ALA A 48 0.30 3.14 9.46
C ALA A 48 -0.70 2.60 8.43
N ALA A 49 -1.91 2.24 8.84
CA ALA A 49 -2.97 1.85 7.91
C ALA A 49 -3.34 2.99 6.95
N ASP A 50 -3.47 4.22 7.47
CA ASP A 50 -3.75 5.42 6.66
C ASP A 50 -2.64 5.68 5.61
N LEU A 51 -1.38 5.51 6.03
CA LEU A 51 -0.19 5.68 5.19
C LEU A 51 0.06 4.54 4.20
N SER A 52 -0.43 3.33 4.47
CA SER A 52 -0.12 2.11 3.70
C SER A 52 -0.51 2.18 2.22
N ALA A 53 -1.49 3.01 1.89
CA ALA A 53 -1.93 3.23 0.52
C ALA A 53 -1.39 4.53 -0.09
N SER A 54 -0.27 5.05 0.44
CA SER A 54 0.54 6.11 -0.16
C SER A 54 1.70 5.52 -0.96
N ALA A 55 1.93 6.05 -2.16
CA ALA A 55 3.08 5.68 -2.99
C ALA A 55 4.38 6.46 -2.64
N THR A 56 4.36 7.28 -1.58
CA THR A 56 5.56 8.03 -1.17
C THR A 56 6.51 7.13 -0.39
N THR A 57 7.78 7.08 -0.80
CA THR A 57 8.83 6.30 -0.13
C THR A 57 8.91 6.57 1.37
N ARG A 58 8.67 7.83 1.78
CA ARG A 58 8.65 8.23 3.19
C ARG A 58 7.51 7.57 3.98
N HIS A 59 6.31 7.46 3.39
CA HIS A 59 5.18 6.80 4.05
C HIS A 59 5.40 5.29 4.11
N GLU A 60 5.93 4.66 3.05
CA GLU A 60 6.31 3.24 3.06
C GLU A 60 7.28 2.92 4.21
N LEU A 61 8.31 3.75 4.39
CA LEU A 61 9.31 3.57 5.46
C LEU A 61 8.68 3.67 6.85
N VAL A 62 7.75 4.62 7.06
CA VAL A 62 7.05 4.77 8.34
C VAL A 62 6.17 3.56 8.62
N VAL A 63 5.42 3.09 7.62
CA VAL A 63 4.57 1.89 7.74
C VAL A 63 5.40 0.67 8.11
N GLN A 64 6.51 0.44 7.41
CA GLN A 64 7.42 -0.66 7.73
C GLN A 64 7.99 -0.54 9.16
N THR A 65 8.35 0.68 9.58
CA THR A 65 8.88 0.93 10.93
C THR A 65 7.83 0.66 12.01
N VAL A 66 6.57 1.05 11.79
CA VAL A 66 5.45 0.76 12.70
C VAL A 66 5.13 -0.73 12.74
N VAL A 67 5.10 -1.41 11.59
CA VAL A 67 4.86 -2.87 11.52
C VAL A 67 5.97 -3.63 12.24
N ALA A 68 7.24 -3.24 12.04
CA ALA A 68 8.38 -3.83 12.75
C ALA A 68 8.28 -3.61 14.27
N PHE A 69 7.85 -2.41 14.70
CA PHE A 69 7.58 -2.11 16.10
C PHE A 69 6.47 -3.01 16.67
N GLN A 70 5.34 -3.15 15.99
CA GLN A 70 4.23 -4.00 16.42
C GLN A 70 4.62 -5.48 16.49
N ALA A 71 5.42 -5.97 15.55
CA ALA A 71 5.97 -7.32 15.60
C ALA A 71 6.84 -7.52 16.85
N ARG A 72 7.67 -6.53 17.23
CA ARG A 72 8.46 -6.59 18.47
C ARG A 72 7.61 -6.56 19.73
N VAL A 73 6.53 -5.76 19.75
CA VAL A 73 5.56 -5.77 20.86
C VAL A 73 4.94 -7.16 21.00
N THR A 74 4.49 -7.74 19.89
CA THR A 74 3.90 -9.10 19.87
C THR A 74 4.89 -10.16 20.35
N VAL A 75 6.15 -10.09 19.92
CA VAL A 75 7.21 -11.02 20.39
C VAL A 75 7.50 -10.82 21.88
N ALA A 76 7.54 -9.58 22.36
CA ALA A 76 7.75 -9.28 23.78
C ALA A 76 6.60 -9.82 24.64
N GLU A 77 5.36 -9.71 24.16
CA GLU A 77 4.16 -10.25 24.79
C GLU A 77 4.16 -11.79 24.79
N ALA A 78 4.56 -12.42 23.69
CA ALA A 78 4.57 -13.88 23.54
C ALA A 78 5.60 -14.60 24.44
N ARG A 79 6.61 -13.90 24.97
CA ARG A 79 7.58 -14.49 25.91
C ARG A 79 6.87 -14.85 27.23
N ALA A 80 6.81 -16.17 27.51
CA ALA A 80 6.04 -16.80 28.57
C ALA A 80 5.86 -15.95 29.85
N GLY A 81 4.62 -15.49 30.08
CA GLY A 81 4.20 -14.71 31.25
C GLY A 81 4.20 -13.19 31.07
N ALA A 82 4.95 -12.66 30.09
CA ALA A 82 5.08 -11.21 29.90
C ALA A 82 3.78 -10.53 29.44
N ALA A 83 3.04 -11.11 28.49
CA ALA A 83 1.73 -10.60 28.08
C ALA A 83 0.74 -10.52 29.26
N LEU A 84 0.65 -11.61 30.03
CA LEU A 84 -0.25 -11.66 31.19
C LEU A 84 0.18 -10.63 32.24
N ASP A 85 1.47 -10.54 32.54
CA ASP A 85 1.98 -9.56 33.50
C ASP A 85 1.84 -8.11 33.02
N MET A 86 1.96 -7.83 31.73
CA MET A 86 1.67 -6.51 31.17
C MET A 86 0.17 -6.19 31.22
N SER A 87 -0.70 -7.14 30.85
CA SER A 87 -2.16 -6.96 30.90
C SER A 87 -2.70 -6.77 32.32
N LEU A 88 -2.01 -7.36 33.31
CA LEU A 88 -2.29 -7.21 34.74
C LEU A 88 -1.50 -6.05 35.37
N ASP A 89 -0.82 -5.25 34.55
CA ASP A 89 0.04 -4.12 34.93
C ASP A 89 1.19 -4.46 35.90
N ARG A 90 1.48 -5.74 36.13
CA ARG A 90 2.59 -6.23 36.97
C ARG A 90 3.95 -5.92 36.36
N ARG A 91 4.01 -5.77 35.04
CA ARG A 91 5.23 -5.49 34.27
C ARG A 91 5.02 -4.24 33.42
N ALA A 92 6.01 -3.35 33.45
CA ALA A 92 6.03 -2.19 32.55
C ALA A 92 6.44 -2.62 31.14
N TRP A 93 5.77 -2.06 30.12
CA TRP A 93 6.06 -2.32 28.71
C TRP A 93 7.54 -2.10 28.34
N HIS A 94 8.18 -1.11 28.97
CA HIS A 94 9.54 -0.70 28.67
C HIS A 94 10.64 -1.57 29.28
N THR A 95 10.29 -2.70 29.88
CA THR A 95 11.28 -3.68 30.38
C THR A 95 11.97 -4.44 29.23
N ASP A 96 11.40 -4.40 28.01
CA ASP A 96 11.98 -4.99 26.82
C ASP A 96 12.73 -3.92 26.01
N ALA A 97 14.06 -4.01 25.97
CA ALA A 97 14.92 -3.03 25.31
C ALA A 97 14.64 -2.86 23.80
N PRO A 98 14.49 -3.95 23.02
CA PRO A 98 14.06 -3.90 21.63
C PRO A 98 12.77 -3.12 21.35
N VAL A 99 11.79 -3.17 22.27
CA VAL A 99 10.51 -2.43 22.13
C VAL A 99 10.77 -0.93 22.26
N VAL A 100 11.54 -0.52 23.27
CA VAL A 100 11.88 0.90 23.49
C VAL A 100 12.67 1.47 22.32
N GLU A 101 13.68 0.74 21.84
CA GLU A 101 14.49 1.17 20.68
C GLU A 101 13.65 1.32 19.42
N SER A 102 12.76 0.37 19.15
CA SER A 102 11.87 0.44 17.99
C SER A 102 10.87 1.58 18.10
N LEU A 103 10.40 1.91 19.30
CA LEU A 103 9.51 3.06 19.50
C LEU A 103 10.25 4.39 19.26
N THR A 104 11.53 4.47 19.63
CA THR A 104 12.39 5.62 19.30
C THR A 104 12.54 5.79 17.79
N ASP A 105 12.73 4.68 17.05
CA ASP A 105 12.83 4.72 15.58
C ASP A 105 11.51 5.18 14.96
N VAL A 106 10.36 4.69 15.44
CA VAL A 106 9.03 5.18 15.05
C VAL A 106 8.90 6.68 15.30
N ALA A 107 9.23 7.15 16.51
CA ALA A 107 9.14 8.56 16.87
C ALA A 107 9.93 9.47 15.92
N ARG A 108 11.13 9.04 15.50
CA ARG A 108 11.95 9.77 14.52
C ARG A 108 11.33 9.83 13.14
N GLN A 109 10.76 8.73 12.66
CA GLN A 109 10.12 8.68 11.34
C GLN A 109 8.85 9.55 11.27
N LEU A 110 8.19 9.76 12.40
CA LEU A 110 6.98 10.58 12.51
C LEU A 110 7.24 12.09 12.46
N VAL A 111 8.45 12.55 12.77
CA VAL A 111 8.78 13.99 12.73
C VAL A 111 8.49 14.56 11.35
N GLY A 112 7.69 15.62 11.29
CA GLY A 112 7.24 16.29 10.06
C GLY A 112 6.17 15.53 9.27
N LEU A 113 5.65 14.41 9.80
CA LEU A 113 4.46 13.72 9.29
C LEU A 113 3.30 13.81 10.27
N ASP A 114 3.56 13.50 11.53
CA ASP A 114 2.64 13.66 12.66
C ASP A 114 3.45 14.00 13.91
N ASP A 115 3.68 15.30 14.09
CA ASP A 115 4.50 15.85 15.18
C ASP A 115 3.90 15.55 16.56
N GLN A 116 2.58 15.43 16.67
CA GLN A 116 1.91 15.06 17.93
C GLN A 116 2.18 13.61 18.29
N LEU A 117 2.05 12.69 17.32
CA LEU A 117 2.33 11.27 17.52
C LEU A 117 3.82 11.03 17.77
N ALA A 118 4.70 11.79 17.09
CA ALA A 118 6.15 11.80 17.34
C ALA A 118 6.47 12.21 18.79
N LEU A 119 5.89 13.30 19.28
CA LEU A 119 6.07 13.77 20.66
C LEU A 119 5.54 12.79 21.69
N ARG A 120 4.38 12.16 21.44
CA ARG A 120 3.82 11.14 22.34
C ARG A 120 4.71 9.91 22.41
N ALA A 121 5.23 9.43 21.27
CA ALA A 121 6.16 8.31 21.22
C ALA A 121 7.48 8.63 21.93
N ALA A 122 8.07 9.80 21.65
CA ALA A 122 9.28 10.26 22.34
C ALA A 122 9.07 10.42 23.85
N SER A 123 7.91 10.92 24.28
CA SER A 123 7.58 11.07 25.71
C SER A 123 7.47 9.70 26.41
N CYS A 124 6.84 8.71 25.78
CA CYS A 124 6.81 7.34 26.29
C CYS A 124 8.24 6.77 26.46
N VAL A 125 9.11 6.99 25.47
CA VAL A 125 10.53 6.58 25.56
C VAL A 125 11.25 7.30 26.69
N LEU A 126 11.06 8.61 26.88
CA LEU A 126 11.72 9.37 27.94
C LEU A 126 11.21 9.02 29.34
N GLU A 127 9.93 8.68 29.50
CA GLU A 127 9.41 8.18 30.77
C GLU A 127 10.04 6.83 31.15
N ALA A 128 10.32 5.98 30.15
CA ALA A 128 11.00 4.70 30.29
C ALA A 128 12.52 4.82 30.48
N ARG A 129 13.15 5.72 29.72
CA ARG A 129 14.60 5.98 29.65
C ARG A 129 14.85 7.49 29.62
N PRO A 130 14.88 8.15 30.80
CA PRO A 130 15.02 9.62 30.86
C PRO A 130 16.28 10.19 30.19
N GLY A 131 17.33 9.37 30.03
CA GLY A 131 18.59 9.74 29.37
C GLY A 131 18.67 9.39 27.88
N ASP A 132 17.58 8.98 27.23
CA ASP A 132 17.61 8.63 25.80
C ASP A 132 17.77 9.89 24.92
N GLU A 133 19.00 10.13 24.45
CA GLU A 133 19.33 11.29 23.63
C GLU A 133 18.62 11.31 22.27
N ARG A 134 18.23 10.14 21.73
CA ARG A 134 17.50 10.07 20.46
C ARG A 134 16.06 10.57 20.63
N ALA A 135 15.39 10.18 21.73
CA ALA A 135 14.06 10.70 22.04
C ALA A 135 14.06 12.20 22.36
N ARG A 136 15.12 12.71 23.04
CA ARG A 136 15.31 14.17 23.21
C ARG A 136 15.54 14.89 21.88
N ALA A 137 16.27 14.27 20.95
CA ALA A 137 16.44 14.82 19.61
C ALA A 137 15.10 14.94 18.89
N VAL A 138 14.22 13.93 18.96
CA VAL A 138 12.86 14.02 18.40
C VAL A 138 12.08 15.22 18.96
N GLN A 139 12.11 15.44 20.28
CA GLN A 139 11.44 16.61 20.88
C GLN A 139 12.01 17.94 20.36
N ARG A 140 13.33 18.03 20.18
CA ARG A 140 13.99 19.22 19.60
C ARG A 140 13.63 19.41 18.13
N ASP A 141 13.62 18.33 17.36
CA ASP A 141 13.31 18.37 15.92
C ASP A 141 11.85 18.78 15.70
N VAL A 142 10.90 18.30 16.50
CA VAL A 142 9.50 18.76 16.47
C VAL A 142 9.38 20.23 16.88
N ALA A 143 10.09 20.66 17.93
CA ALA A 143 10.12 22.08 18.33
C ALA A 143 10.79 22.99 17.28
N GLY A 144 11.69 22.44 16.44
CA GLY A 144 12.26 23.14 15.28
C GLY A 144 11.36 23.09 14.04
N SER A 145 10.52 22.05 13.92
CA SER A 145 9.53 21.83 12.86
C SER A 145 8.37 22.82 12.93
N THR A 146 8.13 23.45 14.09
CA THR A 146 7.18 24.56 14.24
C THR A 146 7.64 25.83 13.51
N ARG A 147 7.69 25.77 12.17
CA ARG A 147 7.21 26.87 11.33
C ARG A 147 5.74 27.11 11.68
N PRO A 148 5.27 28.36 11.75
CA PRO A 148 3.91 28.65 12.14
C PRO A 148 2.92 28.03 11.14
N THR A 149 2.25 26.96 11.54
CA THR A 149 0.99 26.47 10.94
C THR A 149 -0.16 27.42 11.31
N ALA A 150 0.03 28.72 11.06
CA ALA A 150 -1.08 29.67 10.98
C ALA A 150 -1.68 29.70 9.56
N GLY A 151 -1.11 28.93 8.63
CA GLY A 151 -1.71 28.65 7.34
C GLY A 151 -2.69 27.49 7.42
N GLU A 152 -3.87 27.66 6.83
CA GLU A 152 -4.83 26.59 6.58
C GLU A 152 -4.15 25.41 5.87
N GLU A 153 -4.40 24.18 6.34
CA GLU A 153 -3.80 22.98 5.73
C GLU A 153 -4.12 22.92 4.22
N PRO A 154 -3.14 22.68 3.33
CA PRO A 154 -3.35 22.74 1.88
C PRO A 154 -4.49 21.85 1.36
N TRP A 155 -4.74 20.72 2.02
CA TRP A 155 -5.83 19.82 1.65
C TRP A 155 -7.22 20.42 1.95
N ARG A 156 -7.38 21.26 2.99
CA ARG A 156 -8.63 21.96 3.30
C ARG A 156 -8.94 23.02 2.26
N VAL A 157 -7.93 23.79 1.86
CA VAL A 157 -8.05 24.77 0.77
C VAL A 157 -8.51 24.08 -0.52
N THR A 158 -8.03 22.87 -0.79
CA THR A 158 -8.43 22.09 -1.96
C THR A 158 -9.82 21.49 -1.81
N ALA A 159 -10.14 20.96 -0.62
CA ALA A 159 -11.42 20.33 -0.31
C ALA A 159 -12.59 21.33 -0.36
N ARG A 160 -12.40 22.55 0.14
CA ARG A 160 -13.41 23.62 0.10
C ARG A 160 -13.79 24.08 -1.31
N LYS A 161 -12.93 23.82 -2.30
CA LYS A 161 -13.20 24.12 -3.72
C LYS A 161 -14.05 23.04 -4.39
N ARG A 162 -14.32 21.91 -3.74
CA ARG A 162 -15.13 20.83 -4.31
C ARG A 162 -16.60 21.24 -4.37
N SER A 163 -17.26 20.91 -5.48
CA SER A 163 -18.70 21.11 -5.62
C SER A 163 -19.49 20.21 -4.65
N GLN A 164 -20.66 20.67 -4.24
CA GLN A 164 -21.62 19.84 -3.50
C GLN A 164 -22.38 18.86 -4.41
N ASP A 165 -22.25 19.02 -5.73
CA ASP A 165 -22.93 18.21 -6.74
C ASP A 165 -22.03 17.11 -7.32
N THR A 166 -20.90 16.81 -6.67
CA THR A 166 -20.07 15.67 -7.08
C THR A 166 -20.76 14.34 -6.76
N ARG A 167 -20.38 13.28 -7.49
CA ARG A 167 -20.86 11.91 -7.21
C ARG A 167 -20.53 11.49 -5.79
N ILE A 168 -19.35 11.86 -5.27
CA ILE A 168 -18.96 11.58 -3.89
C ILE A 168 -19.87 12.30 -2.91
N ALA A 169 -20.14 13.60 -3.12
CA ALA A 169 -21.02 14.36 -2.24
C ALA A 169 -22.45 13.78 -2.22
N SER A 170 -22.96 13.32 -3.36
CA SER A 170 -24.25 12.61 -3.43
C SER A 170 -24.21 11.30 -2.65
N ALA A 171 -23.20 10.46 -2.89
CA ALA A 171 -23.07 9.17 -2.21
C ALA A 171 -22.94 9.32 -0.68
N LEU A 172 -22.27 10.38 -0.21
CA LEU A 172 -22.16 10.68 1.23
C LEU A 172 -23.51 11.10 1.85
N ARG A 173 -24.34 11.86 1.11
CA ARG A 173 -25.71 12.18 1.55
C ARG A 173 -26.58 10.93 1.61
N ASP A 174 -26.48 10.07 0.59
CA ASP A 174 -27.24 8.82 0.53
C ASP A 174 -26.84 7.88 1.68
N LEU A 175 -25.54 7.80 1.99
CA LEU A 175 -25.01 7.06 3.14
C LEU A 175 -25.57 7.59 4.47
N ALA A 176 -25.59 8.91 4.64
CA ALA A 176 -26.12 9.54 5.85
C ALA A 176 -27.64 9.34 6.02
N ALA A 177 -28.39 9.33 4.91
CA ALA A 177 -29.84 9.17 4.91
C ALA A 177 -30.31 7.70 5.03
N GLY A 178 -29.54 6.76 4.49
CA GLY A 178 -29.90 5.34 4.43
C GLY A 178 -29.49 4.51 5.65
N SER A 179 -28.71 5.08 6.57
CA SER A 179 -28.19 4.33 7.72
C SER A 179 -29.11 4.41 8.94
N ALA A 180 -29.58 3.24 9.42
CA ALA A 180 -30.16 3.09 10.76
C ALA A 180 -29.12 2.81 11.86
N ASP A 181 -27.87 2.54 11.46
CA ASP A 181 -26.76 2.19 12.35
C ASP A 181 -25.93 3.43 12.70
N GLU A 182 -25.71 3.65 14.00
CA GLU A 182 -25.02 4.83 14.55
C GLU A 182 -23.57 4.93 14.05
N LEU A 183 -22.89 3.80 13.89
CA LEU A 183 -21.52 3.76 13.39
C LEU A 183 -21.44 4.28 11.95
N SER A 184 -22.37 3.85 11.11
CA SER A 184 -22.47 4.25 9.70
C SER A 184 -22.87 5.73 9.55
N THR A 185 -23.73 6.27 10.43
CA THR A 185 -24.06 7.70 10.46
C THR A 185 -22.86 8.56 10.88
N ASN A 186 -22.11 8.13 11.90
CA ASN A 186 -20.89 8.83 12.34
C ASN A 186 -19.82 8.81 11.24
N ALA A 187 -19.63 7.66 10.59
CA ALA A 187 -18.74 7.53 9.44
C ALA A 187 -19.13 8.48 8.29
N ALA A 188 -20.42 8.57 7.96
CA ALA A 188 -20.91 9.47 6.92
C ALA A 188 -20.59 10.94 7.24
N ALA A 189 -20.82 11.36 8.49
CA ALA A 189 -20.54 12.73 8.94
C ALA A 189 -19.04 13.05 8.89
N GLU A 190 -18.18 12.15 9.38
CA GLU A 190 -16.74 12.33 9.36
C GLU A 190 -16.20 12.41 7.91
N LEU A 191 -16.70 11.54 7.03
CA LEU A 191 -16.34 11.53 5.63
C LEU A 191 -16.78 12.81 4.90
N ALA A 192 -17.99 13.29 5.17
CA ALA A 192 -18.50 14.54 4.59
C ALA A 192 -17.69 15.75 5.06
N ALA A 193 -17.39 15.83 6.36
CA ALA A 193 -16.56 16.89 6.93
C ALA A 193 -15.16 16.90 6.26
N ALA A 194 -14.54 15.73 6.13
CA ALA A 194 -13.22 15.59 5.49
C ALA A 194 -13.27 15.85 3.97
N TYR A 195 -14.36 15.49 3.29
CA TYR A 195 -14.54 15.74 1.86
C TYR A 195 -14.64 17.23 1.54
N HIS A 196 -15.32 17.99 2.38
CA HIS A 196 -15.53 19.43 2.19
C HIS A 196 -14.49 20.33 2.89
N GLY A 197 -13.55 19.75 3.65
CA GLY A 197 -12.53 20.53 4.36
C GLY A 197 -13.11 21.35 5.51
N ASP A 198 -14.12 20.80 6.19
CA ASP A 198 -14.69 21.37 7.42
C ASP A 198 -13.59 21.52 8.48
N ALA A 199 -13.66 22.58 9.28
CA ALA A 199 -12.77 22.80 10.42
C ALA A 199 -12.78 21.62 11.41
N ALA A 200 -13.91 20.91 11.55
CA ALA A 200 -14.03 19.76 12.42
C ALA A 200 -13.27 18.51 11.92
N ALA A 201 -13.03 18.39 10.61
CA ALA A 201 -12.27 17.27 10.09
C ALA A 201 -10.80 17.39 10.48
N SER A 202 -10.20 16.36 11.06
CA SER A 202 -8.78 16.36 11.45
C SER A 202 -7.87 15.75 10.38
N LYS A 203 -8.46 15.08 9.38
CA LYS A 203 -7.75 14.30 8.36
C LYS A 203 -8.33 14.54 6.97
N PRO A 204 -7.52 14.34 5.91
CA PRO A 204 -8.01 14.40 4.53
C PRO A 204 -8.98 13.25 4.23
N TYR A 205 -9.94 13.51 3.34
CA TYR A 205 -11.00 12.57 2.93
C TYR A 205 -10.55 11.11 2.72
N LEU A 206 -9.51 10.87 1.92
CA LEU A 206 -9.07 9.51 1.61
C LEU A 206 -8.51 8.77 2.83
N ALA A 207 -7.92 9.48 3.79
CA ALA A 207 -7.45 8.88 5.03
C ALA A 207 -8.66 8.45 5.88
N VAL A 208 -9.66 9.33 6.02
CA VAL A 208 -10.91 9.00 6.74
C VAL A 208 -11.63 7.81 6.10
N LEU A 209 -11.73 7.77 4.77
CA LEU A 209 -12.37 6.67 4.04
C LEU A 209 -11.67 5.33 4.29
N ARG A 210 -10.33 5.30 4.22
CA ARG A 210 -9.55 4.09 4.51
C ARG A 210 -9.72 3.64 5.95
N GLY A 211 -9.59 4.56 6.91
CA GLY A 211 -9.78 4.28 8.33
C GLY A 211 -11.17 3.71 8.62
N THR A 212 -12.21 4.27 7.99
CA THR A 212 -13.60 3.80 8.10
C THR A 212 -13.78 2.37 7.57
N VAL A 213 -13.24 2.08 6.39
CA VAL A 213 -13.29 0.74 5.79
C VAL A 213 -12.55 -0.27 6.68
N ALA A 214 -11.33 0.06 7.10
CA ALA A 214 -10.52 -0.79 7.96
C ALA A 214 -11.21 -1.07 9.30
N HIS A 215 -11.79 -0.05 9.93
CA HIS A 215 -12.56 -0.21 11.16
C HIS A 215 -13.76 -1.14 10.96
N SER A 216 -14.53 -0.93 9.89
CA SER A 216 -15.71 -1.75 9.56
C SER A 216 -15.34 -3.22 9.40
N VAL A 217 -14.26 -3.52 8.67
CA VAL A 217 -13.73 -4.88 8.53
C VAL A 217 -13.32 -5.47 9.88
N ALA A 218 -12.61 -4.69 10.71
CA ALA A 218 -12.09 -5.17 11.99
C ALA A 218 -13.20 -5.50 13.01
N VAL A 219 -14.32 -4.77 12.99
CA VAL A 219 -15.45 -5.01 13.89
C VAL A 219 -16.52 -5.91 13.27
N GLY A 220 -16.32 -6.41 12.05
CA GLY A 220 -17.28 -7.25 11.33
C GLY A 220 -18.53 -6.51 10.84
N SER A 221 -18.49 -5.18 10.76
CA SER A 221 -19.58 -4.38 10.22
C SER A 221 -19.65 -4.52 8.69
N PRO A 222 -20.85 -4.52 8.09
CA PRO A 222 -21.00 -4.64 6.65
C PRO A 222 -20.37 -3.47 5.88
N VAL A 223 -19.30 -3.72 5.13
CA VAL A 223 -18.67 -2.73 4.22
C VAL A 223 -19.60 -2.37 3.05
N ALA A 224 -20.63 -3.19 2.78
CA ALA A 224 -21.60 -2.98 1.71
C ALA A 224 -22.30 -1.60 1.80
N VAL A 225 -22.47 -1.06 3.01
CA VAL A 225 -23.08 0.27 3.21
C VAL A 225 -22.19 1.38 2.62
N LEU A 226 -20.86 1.21 2.61
CA LEU A 226 -19.90 2.17 2.05
C LEU A 226 -19.75 2.06 0.52
N ARG A 227 -20.37 1.06 -0.12
CA ARG A 227 -20.14 0.74 -1.54
C ARG A 227 -20.38 1.93 -2.45
N GLY A 228 -21.48 2.67 -2.27
CA GLY A 228 -21.79 3.85 -3.08
C GLY A 228 -20.70 4.94 -2.99
N VAL A 229 -20.16 5.15 -1.79
CA VAL A 229 -19.06 6.12 -1.57
C VAL A 229 -17.77 5.63 -2.22
N LEU A 230 -17.45 4.34 -2.09
CA LEU A 230 -16.27 3.74 -2.71
C LEU A 230 -16.33 3.82 -4.24
N ASP A 231 -17.46 3.44 -4.84
CA ASP A 231 -17.68 3.49 -6.29
C ASP A 231 -17.57 4.93 -6.81
N ALA A 232 -18.18 5.90 -6.12
CA ALA A 232 -18.05 7.31 -6.46
C ALA A 232 -16.61 7.83 -6.36
N THR A 233 -15.88 7.39 -5.33
CA THR A 233 -14.47 7.76 -5.11
C THR A 233 -13.57 7.24 -6.22
N VAL A 234 -13.72 5.96 -6.57
CA VAL A 234 -12.96 5.33 -7.67
C VAL A 234 -13.28 6.02 -8.99
N ALA A 235 -14.55 6.33 -9.27
CA ALA A 235 -14.95 7.02 -10.48
C ALA A 235 -14.33 8.43 -10.59
N GLU A 236 -14.32 9.21 -9.50
CA GLU A 236 -13.73 10.57 -9.49
C GLU A 236 -12.20 10.54 -9.62
N MET A 237 -11.53 9.58 -8.97
CA MET A 237 -10.08 9.37 -9.12
C MET A 237 -9.73 8.97 -10.56
N GLY A 238 -10.53 8.09 -11.17
CA GLY A 238 -10.35 7.67 -12.57
C GLY A 238 -10.59 8.82 -13.56
N ALA A 239 -11.66 9.60 -13.40
CA ALA A 239 -12.00 10.70 -14.30
C ALA A 239 -10.96 11.84 -14.26
N GLY A 240 -10.49 12.19 -13.06
CA GLY A 240 -9.62 13.35 -12.88
C GLY A 240 -8.20 13.19 -13.45
N VAL A 241 -7.71 11.97 -13.67
CA VAL A 241 -6.38 11.73 -14.27
C VAL A 241 -6.41 12.01 -15.78
N TRP A 242 -7.50 11.66 -16.45
CA TRP A 242 -7.68 11.93 -17.88
C TRP A 242 -8.08 13.38 -18.14
N GLU A 243 -9.02 13.95 -17.37
CA GLU A 243 -9.47 15.33 -17.56
C GLU A 243 -8.40 16.38 -17.24
N ARG A 244 -7.57 16.17 -16.20
CA ARG A 244 -6.51 17.14 -15.83
C ARG A 244 -5.26 17.05 -16.70
N GLY A 245 -5.03 15.91 -17.37
CA GLY A 245 -3.91 15.69 -18.27
C GLY A 245 -4.10 16.22 -19.69
N THR A 246 -5.33 16.60 -20.07
CA THR A 246 -5.66 16.94 -21.46
C THR A 246 -6.21 18.35 -21.61
N ARG A 247 -5.33 19.33 -21.86
CA ARG A 247 -5.69 20.44 -22.77
C ARG A 247 -5.54 19.91 -24.19
N TRP A 248 -6.48 19.08 -24.61
CA TRP A 248 -6.52 18.51 -25.96
C TRP A 248 -6.92 19.59 -26.97
N ALA A 249 -6.31 19.57 -28.15
CA ALA A 249 -6.84 20.24 -29.33
C ALA A 249 -7.78 19.26 -30.04
N GLY A 250 -8.93 18.94 -29.43
CA GLY A 250 -9.93 17.99 -29.96
C GLY A 250 -10.74 17.29 -28.87
N GLU A 251 -11.57 16.32 -29.25
CA GLU A 251 -12.31 15.42 -28.35
C GLU A 251 -11.50 14.13 -28.10
N PRO A 252 -11.12 13.80 -26.85
CA PRO A 252 -10.26 12.65 -26.55
C PRO A 252 -10.83 11.36 -27.14
N PRO A 253 -10.00 10.41 -27.61
CA PRO A 253 -10.52 9.16 -28.13
C PRO A 253 -11.31 8.48 -27.00
N ALA A 254 -12.51 7.99 -27.31
CA ALA A 254 -13.35 7.26 -26.36
C ALA A 254 -12.68 5.93 -26.00
N VAL A 255 -11.74 5.98 -25.06
CA VAL A 255 -10.94 4.83 -24.62
C VAL A 255 -11.34 4.49 -23.20
N SER A 256 -11.76 3.24 -22.99
CA SER A 256 -12.08 2.75 -21.65
C SER A 256 -10.80 2.49 -20.86
N THR A 257 -10.85 2.62 -19.55
CA THR A 257 -9.68 2.36 -18.69
C THR A 257 -9.78 1.02 -17.98
N ALA A 258 -8.64 0.38 -17.77
CA ALA A 258 -8.50 -0.82 -16.96
C ALA A 258 -7.60 -0.52 -15.75
N ASN A 259 -8.17 -0.59 -14.55
CA ASN A 259 -7.41 -0.52 -13.32
C ASN A 259 -6.94 -1.92 -12.89
N LEU A 260 -6.19 -2.00 -11.78
CA LEU A 260 -5.67 -3.26 -11.25
C LEU A 260 -6.76 -4.32 -11.01
N SER A 261 -7.94 -3.91 -10.52
CA SER A 261 -9.08 -4.80 -10.31
C SER A 261 -9.68 -5.27 -11.63
N GLY A 262 -9.81 -4.38 -12.62
CA GLY A 262 -10.29 -4.72 -13.95
C GLY A 262 -9.36 -5.69 -14.67
N LEU A 263 -8.03 -5.53 -14.50
CA LEU A 263 -7.07 -6.51 -15.00
C LEU A 263 -7.18 -7.86 -14.29
N ARG A 264 -7.38 -7.85 -12.97
CA ARG A 264 -7.62 -9.10 -12.21
C ARG A 264 -8.82 -9.86 -12.76
N GLU A 265 -9.93 -9.16 -13.01
CA GLU A 265 -11.12 -9.78 -13.62
C GLU A 265 -10.83 -10.27 -15.04
N TYR A 266 -10.15 -9.47 -15.86
CA TYR A 266 -9.81 -9.82 -17.24
C TYR A 266 -8.94 -11.09 -17.35
N PHE A 267 -8.03 -11.32 -16.39
CA PHE A 267 -7.12 -12.46 -16.37
C PHE A 267 -7.62 -13.67 -15.58
N ALA A 268 -8.74 -13.56 -14.87
CA ALA A 268 -9.21 -14.59 -13.97
C ALA A 268 -9.60 -15.89 -14.69
N GLY A 269 -9.04 -17.01 -14.23
CA GLY A 269 -9.31 -18.35 -14.76
C GLY A 269 -8.71 -18.63 -16.15
N LYS A 270 -7.95 -17.68 -16.72
CA LYS A 270 -7.41 -17.79 -18.08
C LYS A 270 -6.01 -18.39 -18.10
N ARG A 271 -5.69 -19.12 -19.18
CA ARG A 271 -4.32 -19.48 -19.55
C ARG A 271 -3.69 -18.31 -20.30
N ILE A 272 -2.57 -17.84 -19.79
CA ILE A 272 -1.89 -16.66 -20.31
C ILE A 272 -0.52 -17.07 -20.83
N CYS A 273 -0.16 -16.56 -22.01
CA CYS A 273 1.23 -16.55 -22.44
C CYS A 273 1.75 -15.13 -22.60
N LEU A 274 3.01 -14.93 -22.22
CA LEU A 274 3.77 -13.72 -22.46
C LEU A 274 4.88 -14.02 -23.47
N VAL A 275 4.87 -13.31 -24.59
CA VAL A 275 5.81 -13.51 -25.70
C VAL A 275 6.82 -12.38 -25.70
N GLY A 276 8.07 -12.75 -25.46
CA GLY A 276 9.20 -11.86 -25.54
C GLY A 276 9.84 -11.76 -26.91
N ASN A 277 10.76 -10.80 -27.04
CA ASN A 277 11.33 -10.41 -28.32
C ASN A 277 12.55 -11.24 -28.75
N ALA A 278 13.03 -12.19 -27.93
CA ALA A 278 14.16 -13.05 -28.30
C ALA A 278 13.71 -14.22 -29.19
N THR A 279 13.34 -13.91 -30.44
CA THR A 279 12.77 -14.87 -31.41
C THR A 279 13.82 -15.79 -32.05
N GLY A 280 15.10 -15.49 -31.90
CA GLY A 280 16.21 -16.27 -32.48
C GLY A 280 16.30 -17.70 -31.95
N SER A 281 15.88 -17.95 -30.70
CA SER A 281 15.95 -19.24 -30.01
C SER A 281 14.58 -19.86 -29.71
N LEU A 282 13.50 -19.21 -30.12
CA LEU A 282 12.13 -19.59 -29.72
C LEU A 282 11.70 -20.92 -30.33
N GLY A 283 12.07 -21.26 -31.57
CA GLY A 283 11.48 -22.41 -32.28
C GLY A 283 10.07 -22.09 -32.81
N GLU A 284 9.34 -23.11 -33.28
CA GLU A 284 8.01 -22.96 -33.92
C GLU A 284 6.85 -23.11 -32.92
N HIS A 285 6.68 -22.16 -31.99
CA HIS A 285 5.59 -22.18 -31.00
C HIS A 285 4.33 -21.42 -31.42
N GLY A 286 4.24 -20.91 -32.64
CA GLY A 286 3.18 -19.98 -33.01
C GLY A 286 1.76 -20.52 -32.83
N ALA A 287 1.52 -21.78 -33.22
CA ALA A 287 0.23 -22.44 -33.01
C ALA A 287 -0.08 -22.70 -31.52
N GLU A 288 0.95 -22.94 -30.70
CA GLU A 288 0.79 -23.10 -29.25
C GLU A 288 0.41 -21.76 -28.61
N ILE A 289 1.13 -20.68 -28.96
CA ILE A 289 0.90 -19.32 -28.47
C ILE A 289 -0.51 -18.83 -28.82
N ASP A 290 -0.96 -19.01 -30.07
CA ASP A 290 -2.30 -18.58 -30.47
C ASP A 290 -3.43 -19.38 -29.78
N GLY A 291 -3.09 -20.53 -29.17
CA GLY A 291 -4.01 -21.37 -28.39
C GLY A 291 -4.24 -20.94 -26.93
N TYR A 292 -3.57 -19.90 -26.43
CA TYR A 292 -3.83 -19.36 -25.08
C TYR A 292 -5.11 -18.52 -25.06
N ASP A 293 -5.71 -18.37 -23.87
CA ASP A 293 -6.88 -17.50 -23.71
C ASP A 293 -6.49 -16.03 -23.85
N VAL A 294 -5.26 -15.69 -23.44
CA VAL A 294 -4.66 -14.35 -23.56
C VAL A 294 -3.21 -14.44 -24.02
N VAL A 295 -2.90 -13.77 -25.12
CA VAL A 295 -1.55 -13.56 -25.65
C VAL A 295 -1.09 -12.14 -25.33
N ILE A 296 -0.05 -12.03 -24.49
CA ILE A 296 0.57 -10.78 -24.10
C ILE A 296 1.88 -10.61 -24.87
N ARG A 297 2.08 -9.45 -25.50
CA ARG A 297 3.36 -9.06 -26.12
C ARG A 297 3.95 -7.83 -25.47
N CYS A 298 5.28 -7.73 -25.52
CA CYS A 298 6.02 -6.71 -24.79
C CYS A 298 6.87 -5.80 -25.69
N GLY A 299 6.73 -4.49 -25.52
CA GLY A 299 7.50 -3.46 -26.23
C GLY A 299 7.33 -3.54 -27.75
N SER A 300 8.38 -3.18 -28.48
CA SER A 300 8.38 -3.31 -29.94
C SER A 300 8.54 -4.78 -30.36
N PHE A 301 7.46 -5.43 -30.77
CA PHE A 301 7.47 -6.82 -31.23
C PHE A 301 7.20 -6.94 -32.74
N ALA A 302 7.62 -8.07 -33.32
CA ALA A 302 7.29 -8.46 -34.69
C ALA A 302 6.49 -9.77 -34.67
N LEU A 303 5.49 -9.88 -35.54
CA LEU A 303 4.69 -11.10 -35.69
C LEU A 303 5.35 -12.06 -36.67
N ASP A 304 5.40 -13.33 -36.27
CA ASP A 304 5.82 -14.46 -37.09
C ASP A 304 4.88 -15.60 -36.77
N ALA A 305 4.02 -15.96 -37.72
CA ALA A 305 2.97 -16.95 -37.52
C ALA A 305 3.52 -18.33 -37.09
N ALA A 306 4.70 -18.72 -37.55
CA ALA A 306 5.30 -20.01 -37.20
C ALA A 306 5.94 -19.97 -35.81
N ARG A 307 6.63 -18.89 -35.46
CA ARG A 307 7.42 -18.82 -34.22
C ARG A 307 6.68 -18.21 -33.04
N THR A 308 6.03 -17.09 -33.28
CA THR A 308 5.43 -16.26 -32.23
C THR A 308 3.91 -16.20 -32.32
N GLY A 309 3.29 -16.78 -33.35
CA GLY A 309 1.87 -16.69 -33.59
C GLY A 309 1.46 -15.34 -34.17
N THR A 310 0.16 -15.13 -34.31
CA THR A 310 -0.43 -13.94 -34.95
C THR A 310 -1.31 -13.13 -34.02
N ARG A 311 -1.74 -13.71 -32.90
CA ARG A 311 -2.64 -13.08 -31.94
C ARG A 311 -1.89 -12.17 -30.97
N THR A 312 -2.56 -11.09 -30.58
CA THR A 312 -2.14 -10.18 -29.50
C THR A 312 -3.39 -9.65 -28.81
N ASP A 313 -3.65 -10.06 -27.57
CA ASP A 313 -4.79 -9.57 -26.80
C ASP A 313 -4.38 -8.44 -25.86
N VAL A 314 -3.15 -8.50 -25.34
CA VAL A 314 -2.58 -7.46 -24.49
C VAL A 314 -1.25 -7.01 -25.05
N HIS A 315 -1.07 -5.71 -25.20
CA HIS A 315 0.24 -5.13 -25.47
C HIS A 315 0.71 -4.36 -24.24
N ALA A 316 1.78 -4.86 -23.62
CA ALA A 316 2.49 -4.19 -22.54
C ALA A 316 3.73 -3.48 -23.11
N THR A 317 3.93 -2.21 -22.83
CA THR A 317 5.00 -1.42 -23.46
C THR A 317 5.57 -0.41 -22.49
N SER A 318 6.86 -0.07 -22.61
CA SER A 318 7.36 1.17 -22.00
C SER A 318 6.82 2.37 -22.80
N LEU A 319 6.62 3.52 -22.15
CA LEU A 319 6.33 4.76 -22.88
C LEU A 319 7.48 5.21 -23.80
N GLN A 320 8.68 4.67 -23.60
CA GLN A 320 9.85 4.94 -24.45
C GLN A 320 9.85 4.09 -25.73
N ASP A 321 9.06 3.01 -25.78
CA ASP A 321 8.97 2.15 -26.94
C ASP A 321 7.97 2.74 -27.96
N ASP A 322 8.38 2.83 -29.22
CA ASP A 322 7.56 3.41 -30.29
C ASP A 322 6.93 2.35 -31.22
N GLY A 323 7.16 1.05 -30.99
CA GLY A 323 6.60 -0.05 -31.79
C GLY A 323 5.25 -0.59 -31.28
N GLY A 324 4.48 -1.22 -32.17
CA GLY A 324 3.25 -1.96 -31.82
C GLY A 324 2.05 -1.11 -31.42
N TRP A 325 2.10 0.21 -31.60
CA TRP A 325 1.01 1.15 -31.24
C TRP A 325 -0.23 1.06 -32.12
N ASP A 326 -0.06 0.56 -33.34
CA ASP A 326 -1.06 0.35 -34.37
C ASP A 326 -1.67 -1.06 -34.36
N VAL A 327 -1.04 -2.03 -33.69
CA VAL A 327 -1.57 -3.39 -33.57
C VAL A 327 -2.85 -3.38 -32.74
N PRO A 328 -3.98 -3.91 -33.26
CA PRO A 328 -5.21 -4.05 -32.51
C PRO A 328 -5.04 -4.97 -31.30
N VAL A 329 -5.47 -4.52 -30.13
CA VAL A 329 -5.44 -5.28 -28.87
C VAL A 329 -6.70 -5.02 -28.05
N ASP A 330 -7.02 -5.92 -27.13
CA ASP A 330 -8.06 -5.66 -26.14
C ASP A 330 -7.55 -4.65 -25.11
N VAL A 331 -6.39 -4.90 -24.52
CA VAL A 331 -5.82 -4.08 -23.44
C VAL A 331 -4.43 -3.57 -23.80
N ARG A 332 -4.20 -2.26 -23.63
CA ARG A 332 -2.89 -1.65 -23.77
C ARG A 332 -2.37 -1.14 -22.42
N LEU A 333 -1.21 -1.63 -22.00
CA LEU A 333 -0.56 -1.24 -20.74
C LEU A 333 0.73 -0.48 -21.06
N ALA A 334 0.79 0.79 -20.69
CA ALA A 334 1.96 1.63 -20.93
C ALA A 334 2.67 1.94 -19.60
N PHE A 335 3.80 1.30 -19.37
CA PHE A 335 4.55 1.45 -18.13
C PHE A 335 5.45 2.68 -18.14
N SER A 336 5.46 3.45 -17.05
CA SER A 336 6.42 4.53 -16.84
C SER A 336 6.50 4.98 -15.38
N GLY A 337 7.71 5.28 -14.91
CA GLY A 337 7.93 5.96 -13.63
C GLY A 337 7.59 7.45 -13.61
N ALA A 338 7.34 8.08 -14.77
CA ALA A 338 7.09 9.52 -14.89
C ALA A 338 5.86 9.98 -14.06
N PRO A 339 5.83 11.23 -13.56
CA PRO A 339 4.66 11.78 -12.89
C PRO A 339 3.37 11.57 -13.70
N ALA A 340 2.24 11.33 -13.02
CA ALA A 340 0.99 10.91 -13.66
C ALA A 340 0.56 11.82 -14.83
N ALA A 341 0.65 13.14 -14.66
CA ALA A 341 0.30 14.10 -15.70
C ALA A 341 1.18 13.99 -16.97
N GLU A 342 2.49 13.77 -16.79
CA GLU A 342 3.44 13.58 -17.91
C GLU A 342 3.23 12.25 -18.62
N TRP A 343 2.92 11.21 -17.84
CA TRP A 343 2.58 9.88 -18.36
C TRP A 343 1.30 9.93 -19.19
N VAL A 344 0.21 10.52 -18.68
CA VAL A 344 -1.03 10.70 -19.45
C VAL A 344 -0.77 11.48 -20.73
N GLY A 345 -0.07 12.61 -20.64
CA GLY A 345 0.24 13.43 -21.81
C GLY A 345 1.05 12.68 -22.88
N SER A 346 1.94 11.78 -22.48
CA SER A 346 2.74 10.95 -23.37
C SER A 346 1.97 9.77 -23.96
N LEU A 347 1.14 9.13 -23.14
CA LEU A 347 0.28 8.01 -23.51
C LEU A 347 -0.72 8.44 -24.58
N VAL A 348 -1.41 9.55 -24.34
CA VAL A 348 -2.43 10.11 -25.23
C VAL A 348 -1.89 10.41 -26.64
N LYS A 349 -0.62 10.84 -26.76
CA LYS A 349 0.01 11.07 -28.08
C LYS A 349 0.26 9.78 -28.86
N ARG A 350 0.35 8.64 -28.18
CA ARG A 350 0.69 7.34 -28.74
C ARG A 350 -0.52 6.46 -29.00
N LEU A 351 -1.60 6.63 -28.23
CA LEU A 351 -2.85 5.90 -28.46
C LEU A 351 -3.34 6.10 -29.91
N ARG A 352 -3.82 5.01 -30.50
CA ARG A 352 -4.46 5.00 -31.80
C ARG A 352 -5.94 4.69 -31.59
N PRO A 353 -6.87 5.50 -32.10
CA PRO A 353 -8.29 5.15 -32.06
C PRO A 353 -8.48 3.72 -32.60
N GLU A 354 -9.34 2.94 -31.96
CA GLU A 354 -9.70 1.57 -32.36
C GLU A 354 -8.60 0.50 -32.22
N ALA A 355 -7.32 0.87 -32.08
CA ALA A 355 -6.23 -0.10 -31.86
C ALA A 355 -6.20 -0.68 -30.43
N GLN A 356 -6.95 -0.10 -29.50
CA GLN A 356 -7.14 -0.68 -28.18
C GLN A 356 -8.54 -0.41 -27.66
N ARG A 357 -9.15 -1.39 -26.99
CA ARG A 357 -10.44 -1.25 -26.31
C ARG A 357 -10.29 -0.65 -24.91
N TRP A 358 -9.28 -1.11 -24.17
CA TRP A 358 -8.94 -0.64 -22.83
C TRP A 358 -7.50 -0.17 -22.73
N VAL A 359 -7.26 0.83 -21.89
CA VAL A 359 -5.93 1.31 -21.54
C VAL A 359 -5.73 1.25 -20.03
N GLY A 360 -4.56 0.78 -19.61
CA GLY A 360 -4.18 0.76 -18.20
C GLY A 360 -4.29 2.15 -17.56
N ASP A 361 -4.85 2.24 -16.36
CA ASP A 361 -4.93 3.50 -15.60
C ASP A 361 -3.68 3.73 -14.72
N GLU A 362 -3.73 4.75 -13.86
CA GLU A 362 -2.62 5.11 -12.98
C GLU A 362 -2.22 3.97 -12.02
N SER A 363 -3.14 3.09 -11.61
CA SER A 363 -2.86 1.97 -10.69
C SER A 363 -1.92 0.92 -11.30
N VAL A 364 -1.89 0.83 -12.64
CA VAL A 364 -1.06 -0.11 -13.41
C VAL A 364 0.04 0.60 -14.21
N ARG A 365 0.16 1.93 -14.08
CA ARG A 365 1.20 2.75 -14.73
C ARG A 365 2.62 2.30 -14.37
N TRP A 366 2.86 1.99 -13.11
CA TRP A 366 4.20 1.61 -12.65
C TRP A 366 4.15 0.49 -11.62
N PRO A 367 3.96 -0.76 -12.08
CA PRO A 367 3.93 -1.94 -11.20
C PRO A 367 5.19 -2.06 -10.34
N ARG A 368 6.32 -1.51 -10.81
CA ARG A 368 7.53 -1.36 -10.01
C ARG A 368 7.26 -0.64 -8.69
N SER A 369 6.54 0.49 -8.65
CA SER A 369 6.28 1.17 -7.37
C SER A 369 5.17 0.51 -6.56
N THR A 370 4.21 -0.16 -7.19
CA THR A 370 2.97 -0.59 -6.53
C THR A 370 2.97 -2.05 -6.09
N VAL A 371 3.51 -2.97 -6.89
CA VAL A 371 3.40 -4.42 -6.65
C VAL A 371 4.74 -5.15 -6.60
N MET A 372 5.82 -4.57 -7.11
CA MET A 372 7.12 -5.23 -7.13
C MET A 372 7.75 -5.31 -5.73
N PRO A 373 8.26 -6.49 -5.31
CA PRO A 373 8.90 -6.65 -4.00
C PRO A 373 10.11 -5.73 -3.82
N HIS A 374 10.30 -5.17 -2.62
CA HIS A 374 11.36 -4.21 -2.33
C HIS A 374 12.76 -4.68 -2.74
N ALA A 375 13.12 -5.94 -2.45
CA ALA A 375 14.42 -6.50 -2.81
C ALA A 375 14.65 -6.47 -4.34
N LEU A 376 13.62 -6.82 -5.12
CA LEU A 376 13.69 -6.78 -6.58
C LEU A 376 13.76 -5.33 -7.10
N ARG A 377 12.98 -4.41 -6.53
CA ARG A 377 13.04 -2.97 -6.87
C ARG A 377 14.43 -2.38 -6.63
N ALA A 378 15.08 -2.79 -5.54
CA ALA A 378 16.42 -2.31 -5.17
C ALA A 378 17.49 -2.87 -6.13
N ALA A 379 17.34 -4.13 -6.55
CA ALA A 379 18.25 -4.75 -7.51
C ALA A 379 18.03 -4.26 -8.96
N LEU A 380 16.81 -3.82 -9.29
CA LEU A 380 16.41 -3.39 -10.63
C LEU A 380 15.77 -1.99 -10.60
N PRO A 381 16.59 -0.93 -10.72
CA PRO A 381 16.10 0.44 -10.86
C PRO A 381 15.14 0.59 -12.05
N GLU A 382 15.45 -0.07 -13.17
CA GLU A 382 14.68 -0.06 -14.41
C GLU A 382 14.41 -1.50 -14.86
N PRO A 383 13.32 -2.14 -14.38
CA PRO A 383 12.96 -3.49 -14.79
C PRO A 383 12.49 -3.53 -16.24
N THR A 384 12.72 -4.64 -16.94
CA THR A 384 12.21 -4.80 -18.31
C THR A 384 10.67 -4.81 -18.32
N THR A 385 10.08 -4.51 -19.48
CA THR A 385 8.62 -4.62 -19.69
C THR A 385 8.13 -6.05 -19.41
N HIS A 386 8.90 -7.07 -19.81
CA HIS A 386 8.58 -8.48 -19.57
C HIS A 386 8.54 -8.80 -18.08
N LEU A 387 9.58 -8.41 -17.32
CA LEU A 387 9.58 -8.61 -15.87
C LEU A 387 8.46 -7.85 -15.19
N THR A 388 8.23 -6.60 -15.58
CA THR A 388 7.17 -5.76 -15.03
C THR A 388 5.80 -6.43 -15.21
N MET A 389 5.54 -6.95 -16.41
CA MET A 389 4.30 -7.68 -16.68
C MET A 389 4.24 -9.03 -15.94
N THR A 390 5.35 -9.77 -15.87
CA THR A 390 5.41 -11.04 -15.14
C THR A 390 5.13 -10.85 -13.65
N VAL A 391 5.73 -9.83 -13.03
CA VAL A 391 5.46 -9.45 -11.64
C VAL A 391 4.01 -9.04 -11.43
N LEU A 392 3.42 -8.31 -12.38
CA LEU A 392 2.00 -7.94 -12.33
C LEU A 392 1.11 -9.19 -12.36
N LEU A 393 1.37 -10.14 -13.26
CA LEU A 393 0.59 -11.39 -13.35
C LEU A 393 0.77 -12.28 -12.10
N ASP A 394 1.99 -12.38 -11.57
CA ASP A 394 2.30 -13.08 -10.32
C ASP A 394 1.53 -12.48 -9.15
N TYR A 395 1.58 -11.14 -9.01
CA TYR A 395 0.85 -10.40 -7.98
C TYR A 395 -0.67 -10.58 -8.09
N LEU A 396 -1.20 -10.54 -9.32
CA LEU A 396 -2.64 -10.67 -9.54
C LEU A 396 -3.14 -12.07 -9.19
N ASP A 397 -2.34 -13.12 -9.34
CA ASP A 397 -2.62 -14.47 -8.83
C ASP A 397 -4.04 -15.00 -9.12
N VAL A 398 -4.46 -14.93 -10.39
CA VAL A 398 -5.81 -15.35 -10.82
C VAL A 398 -5.83 -16.20 -12.08
N SER A 399 -4.70 -16.36 -12.76
CA SER A 399 -4.58 -17.12 -14.00
C SER A 399 -4.27 -18.58 -13.69
N THR A 400 -4.85 -19.50 -14.46
CA THR A 400 -4.63 -20.95 -14.28
C THR A 400 -3.26 -21.38 -14.79
N THR A 401 -2.70 -20.65 -15.75
CA THR A 401 -1.40 -20.94 -16.38
C THR A 401 -0.73 -19.63 -16.76
N ILE A 402 0.59 -19.55 -16.55
CA ILE A 402 1.42 -18.44 -17.04
C ILE A 402 2.67 -19.03 -17.70
N ASP A 403 2.72 -18.92 -19.01
CA ASP A 403 3.83 -19.39 -19.82
C ASP A 403 4.56 -18.22 -20.48
N LEU A 404 5.90 -18.24 -20.41
CA LEU A 404 6.76 -17.23 -20.98
C LEU A 404 7.48 -17.83 -22.18
N PHE A 405 7.33 -17.19 -23.33
CA PHE A 405 7.96 -17.57 -24.58
C PHE A 405 8.99 -16.53 -24.98
N GLY A 406 10.12 -16.94 -25.55
CA GLY A 406 11.05 -16.01 -26.20
C GLY A 406 11.72 -15.03 -25.24
N LEU A 407 11.97 -15.47 -24.00
CA LEU A 407 12.82 -14.79 -23.03
C LEU A 407 14.22 -15.41 -23.07
N ASP A 408 15.23 -14.62 -23.42
CA ASP A 408 16.62 -15.09 -23.36
C ASP A 408 17.21 -14.86 -21.97
N LEU A 409 17.01 -15.86 -21.11
CA LEU A 409 17.51 -15.87 -19.74
C LEU A 409 18.97 -16.35 -19.63
N ARG A 410 19.65 -16.60 -20.76
CA ARG A 410 21.02 -17.08 -20.75
C ARG A 410 22.00 -15.92 -20.46
N PRO A 411 23.07 -16.15 -19.67
CA PRO A 411 24.08 -15.13 -19.41
C PRO A 411 24.80 -14.62 -20.67
N ASP A 412 24.88 -15.45 -21.71
CA ASP A 412 25.58 -15.21 -22.98
C ASP A 412 24.64 -14.80 -24.13
N ALA A 413 23.39 -14.45 -23.81
CA ALA A 413 22.45 -13.91 -24.78
C ALA A 413 22.95 -12.63 -25.44
N GLU A 414 22.48 -12.33 -26.66
CA GLU A 414 22.79 -11.08 -27.37
C GLU A 414 22.27 -9.84 -26.60
N ALA A 415 21.17 -10.01 -25.87
CA ALA A 415 20.64 -9.03 -24.92
C ALA A 415 20.21 -9.75 -23.63
N PRO A 416 21.15 -10.03 -22.70
CA PRO A 416 20.87 -10.84 -21.53
C PRO A 416 19.97 -10.09 -20.54
N SER A 417 18.96 -10.77 -20.00
CA SER A 417 18.22 -10.25 -18.85
C SER A 417 19.18 -9.97 -17.69
N PRO A 418 18.98 -8.87 -16.93
CA PRO A 418 19.75 -8.63 -15.71
C PRO A 418 19.72 -9.85 -14.78
N THR A 419 20.83 -10.16 -14.10
CA THR A 419 20.94 -11.35 -13.25
C THR A 419 19.79 -11.46 -12.24
N ALA A 420 19.40 -10.35 -11.61
CA ALA A 420 18.30 -10.33 -10.65
C ALA A 420 16.92 -10.61 -11.27
N GLU A 421 16.70 -10.21 -12.53
CA GLU A 421 15.46 -10.51 -13.27
C GLU A 421 15.37 -12.00 -13.59
N ARG A 422 16.45 -12.54 -14.16
CA ARG A 422 16.58 -13.95 -14.45
C ARG A 422 16.35 -14.80 -13.21
N ASP A 423 17.07 -14.50 -12.14
CA ASP A 423 17.00 -15.27 -10.90
C ASP A 423 15.59 -15.22 -10.29
N TRP A 424 14.91 -14.07 -10.38
CA TRP A 424 13.52 -13.95 -9.93
C TRP A 424 12.56 -14.80 -10.75
N ILE A 425 12.66 -14.79 -12.09
CA ILE A 425 11.81 -15.59 -12.97
C ILE A 425 12.06 -17.08 -12.73
N LEU A 426 13.32 -17.51 -12.72
CA LEU A 426 13.68 -18.91 -12.52
C LEU A 426 13.28 -19.43 -11.13
N SER A 427 13.29 -18.58 -10.09
CA SER A 427 12.81 -18.97 -8.76
C SER A 427 11.32 -19.31 -8.70
N ARG A 428 10.54 -18.93 -9.72
CA ARG A 428 9.10 -19.20 -9.87
C ARG A 428 8.78 -20.23 -10.94
N ALA A 429 9.77 -20.64 -11.73
CA ALA A 429 9.53 -21.59 -12.81
C ALA A 429 9.18 -22.96 -12.21
N VAL A 430 8.04 -23.51 -12.64
CA VAL A 430 7.63 -24.89 -12.35
C VAL A 430 8.22 -25.84 -13.39
N SER A 431 8.42 -25.37 -14.62
CA SER A 431 9.18 -26.09 -15.64
C SER A 431 9.88 -25.14 -16.60
N THR A 432 11.01 -25.58 -17.14
CA THR A 432 11.75 -24.90 -18.21
C THR A 432 11.95 -25.87 -19.37
N GLY A 433 11.74 -25.38 -20.58
CA GLY A 433 11.93 -26.13 -21.82
C GLY A 433 12.55 -25.24 -22.91
N PRO A 434 12.87 -25.81 -24.08
CA PRO A 434 13.32 -25.02 -25.23
C PRO A 434 12.29 -23.93 -25.55
N GLY A 435 12.71 -22.65 -25.52
CA GLY A 435 11.87 -21.51 -25.88
C GLY A 435 10.72 -21.16 -24.91
N LYS A 436 10.48 -21.97 -23.87
CA LYS A 436 9.32 -21.87 -22.98
C LYS A 436 9.69 -22.00 -21.49
N ILE A 437 9.13 -21.14 -20.66
CA ILE A 437 9.22 -21.20 -19.19
C ILE A 437 7.81 -21.15 -18.62
N SER A 438 7.43 -22.14 -17.81
CA SER A 438 6.12 -22.18 -17.16
C SER A 438 6.26 -21.79 -15.70
N LEU A 439 5.45 -20.84 -15.25
CA LEU A 439 5.42 -20.38 -13.85
C LEU A 439 4.36 -21.09 -13.01
N ARG A 440 3.36 -21.71 -13.64
CA ARG A 440 2.33 -22.56 -13.01
C ARG A 440 1.45 -23.25 -14.04
#